data_AF-A0A3D1CS65-F1
#
_entry.id   AF-A0A3D1CS65-F1
#
_cell.length_a   1.000
_cell.length_b   1.000
_cell.length_c   1.000
_cell.angle_alpha   90.00
_cell.angle_beta   90.00
_cell.angle_gamma   90.00
#
_symmetry.space_group_name_H-M   'P 1'
#
loop_
_entity.id
_entity.type
_entity.pdbx_description
1 polymer ?
#
loop_
_entity_poly.entity_id
_entity_poly.type
_entity_poly.pdbx_seq_one_letter_code
_entity_poly.pdbx_strand_id
1 'polypeptide(L)'
;MIDLVRLLLKAGDGGTGRISFRREKFVTHGGPDGGNGGEGGQVVIKAVVGVNTLRAFSGVHQIKAEAGAPGARRKMSGVKGESILIEVPVGTVVWLIGENSASRVRTQRYGVRQLLSKAEIPLEK
;
A
#
# COMPACT_ATOMS: atom_id res chain seq x y z
N MET A 1 24.45 1.97 18.92
CA MET A 1 23.32 1.02 18.86
C MET A 1 22.04 1.83 18.87
N ILE A 2 21.07 1.49 18.03
CA ILE A 2 19.79 2.21 17.94
C ILE A 2 18.70 1.15 18.01
N ASP A 3 17.90 1.23 19.06
CA ASP A 3 16.90 0.22 19.41
C ASP A 3 15.47 0.74 19.27
N LEU A 4 15.32 2.07 19.17
CA LEU A 4 14.05 2.76 19.00
C LEU A 4 14.15 3.71 17.81
N VAL A 5 13.18 3.62 16.90
CA VAL A 5 13.06 4.51 15.75
C VAL A 5 11.59 4.88 15.56
N ARG A 6 11.34 6.16 15.28
CA ARG A 6 10.00 6.65 14.92
C ARG A 6 9.97 6.95 13.43
N LEU A 7 9.09 6.25 12.72
CA LEU A 7 8.92 6.35 11.27
C LEU A 7 7.51 6.80 10.91
N LEU A 8 7.40 7.68 9.92
CA LEU A 8 6.14 7.97 9.25
C LEU A 8 6.01 7.05 8.04
N LEU A 9 5.09 6.09 8.12
CA LEU A 9 4.82 5.16 7.03
C LEU A 9 3.64 5.65 6.21
N LYS A 10 3.81 5.76 4.90
CA LYS A 10 2.73 6.09 3.96
C LYS A 10 2.63 5.01 2.89
N ALA A 11 1.47 4.36 2.80
CA ALA A 11 1.15 3.49 1.68
C ALA A 11 0.99 4.29 0.39
N GLY A 12 1.12 3.61 -0.75
CA GLY A 12 0.88 4.17 -2.06
C GLY A 12 -0.55 4.67 -2.19
N ASP A 13 -0.70 5.86 -2.78
CA ASP A 13 -2.02 6.35 -3.15
C ASP A 13 -2.55 5.52 -4.34
N GLY A 14 -3.86 5.26 -4.39
CA GLY A 14 -4.46 4.55 -5.53
C GLY A 14 -4.46 5.44 -6.78
N GLY A 15 -4.25 4.83 -7.93
CA GLY A 15 -4.33 5.50 -9.22
C GLY A 15 -5.74 6.01 -9.52
N THR A 16 -5.83 7.07 -10.32
CA THR A 16 -7.14 7.61 -10.73
C THR A 16 -7.72 6.80 -11.88
N GLY A 17 -9.01 6.46 -11.80
CA GLY A 17 -9.76 5.90 -12.92
C GLY A 17 -9.94 6.92 -14.03
N ARG A 18 -9.95 6.48 -15.30
CA ARG A 18 -10.08 7.38 -16.44
C ARG A 18 -11.49 7.35 -16.99
N ILE A 19 -12.09 8.51 -17.22
CA ILE A 19 -13.33 8.63 -17.99
C ILE A 19 -12.94 8.88 -19.45
N SER A 20 -13.27 7.94 -20.33
CA SER A 20 -12.96 8.01 -21.76
C SER A 20 -14.03 7.30 -22.59
N PHE A 21 -14.16 7.72 -23.85
CA PHE A 21 -15.04 7.13 -24.85
C PHE A 21 -14.24 6.76 -26.10
N ARG A 22 -14.62 5.65 -26.75
CA ARG A 22 -14.00 5.21 -28.01
C ARG A 22 -14.26 6.21 -29.13
N ARG A 23 -13.24 6.41 -29.97
CA ARG A 23 -13.32 7.25 -31.17
C ARG A 23 -12.76 6.48 -32.35
N GLU A 24 -13.64 6.10 -33.26
CA GLU A 24 -13.33 5.38 -34.49
C GLU A 24 -13.93 6.12 -35.68
N LYS A 25 -13.21 6.13 -36.79
CA LYS A 25 -13.72 6.71 -38.04
C LYS A 25 -14.96 5.89 -38.44
N PHE A 26 -16.09 6.54 -38.68
CA PHE A 26 -17.42 5.97 -38.97
C PHE A 26 -18.28 5.52 -37.77
N VAL A 27 -17.84 5.73 -36.53
CA VAL A 27 -18.68 5.51 -35.33
C VAL A 27 -19.00 6.86 -34.70
N THR A 28 -20.27 7.27 -34.74
CA THR A 28 -20.72 8.57 -34.22
C THR A 28 -20.68 8.64 -32.69
N HIS A 29 -21.03 7.55 -32.00
CA HIS A 29 -20.99 7.46 -30.54
C HIS A 29 -20.29 6.16 -30.11
N GLY A 30 -19.01 6.27 -29.75
CA GLY A 30 -18.29 5.14 -29.17
C GLY A 30 -18.63 4.94 -27.69
N GLY A 31 -18.74 3.68 -27.27
CA GLY A 31 -18.97 3.33 -25.86
C GLY A 31 -17.82 3.74 -24.92
N PRO A 32 -18.04 3.68 -23.60
CA PRO A 32 -17.04 4.02 -22.61
C PRO A 32 -15.84 3.05 -22.67
N ASP A 33 -14.63 3.60 -22.67
CA ASP A 33 -13.37 2.86 -22.70
C ASP A 33 -12.35 3.38 -21.69
N GLY A 34 -12.84 3.99 -20.62
CA GLY A 34 -12.07 4.28 -19.43
C GLY A 34 -11.52 3.03 -18.77
N GLY A 35 -10.22 3.02 -18.45
CA GLY A 35 -9.61 2.03 -17.57
C GLY A 35 -9.63 2.45 -16.09
N ASN A 36 -9.51 1.46 -15.20
CA ASN A 36 -9.42 1.69 -13.76
C ASN A 36 -8.04 2.21 -13.36
N GLY A 37 -7.95 2.90 -12.22
CA GLY A 37 -6.66 3.24 -11.64
C GLY A 37 -6.01 2.03 -10.98
N GLY A 38 -4.68 1.96 -11.00
CA GLY A 38 -3.92 0.90 -10.37
C GLY A 38 -3.94 1.00 -8.85
N GLU A 39 -3.72 -0.12 -8.16
CA GLU A 39 -3.59 -0.12 -6.70
C GLU A 39 -2.31 0.59 -6.26
N GLY A 40 -2.36 1.28 -5.12
CA GLY A 40 -1.16 1.80 -4.48
C GLY A 40 -0.31 0.69 -3.86
N GLY A 41 1.01 0.90 -3.82
CA GLY A 41 1.95 0.01 -3.18
C GLY A 41 1.72 -0.11 -1.67
N GLN A 42 2.05 -1.28 -1.12
CA GLN A 42 1.92 -1.55 0.30
C GLN A 42 3.25 -1.29 1.03
N VAL A 43 3.18 -1.00 2.32
CA VAL A 43 4.35 -1.01 3.20
C VAL A 43 4.25 -2.22 4.09
N VAL A 44 5.19 -3.14 3.95
CA VAL A 44 5.20 -4.43 4.65
C VAL A 44 6.41 -4.47 5.55
N ILE A 45 6.20 -4.72 6.84
CA ILE A 45 7.29 -4.93 7.80
C ILE A 45 7.51 -6.43 7.91
N LYS A 46 8.74 -6.88 7.63
CA LYS A 46 9.14 -8.29 7.70
C LYS A 46 10.24 -8.47 8.74
N ALA A 47 10.03 -9.36 9.69
CA ALA A 47 11.07 -9.76 10.63
C ALA A 47 12.06 -10.72 9.95
N VAL A 48 13.37 -10.43 10.06
CA VAL A 48 14.45 -11.23 9.45
C VAL A 48 15.54 -11.49 10.48
N VAL A 49 16.07 -12.72 10.50
CA VAL A 49 17.09 -13.17 11.47
C VAL A 49 18.47 -12.53 11.23
N GLY A 50 18.74 -12.04 10.03
CA GLY A 50 20.03 -11.45 9.66
C GLY A 50 20.23 -9.98 10.04
N VAL A 51 19.20 -9.31 10.58
CA VAL A 51 19.24 -7.90 10.97
C VAL A 51 19.24 -7.81 12.48
N ASN A 52 20.26 -7.17 13.06
CA ASN A 52 20.43 -7.08 14.52
C ASN A 52 20.10 -5.70 15.10
N THR A 53 20.04 -4.65 14.28
CA THR A 53 19.82 -3.27 14.75
C THR A 53 18.89 -2.48 13.82
N LEU A 54 18.21 -1.47 14.35
CA LEU A 54 17.36 -0.56 13.57
C LEU A 54 18.15 0.61 12.96
N ARG A 55 19.49 0.51 12.90
CA ARG A 55 20.36 1.59 12.41
C ARG A 55 20.08 1.94 10.95
N ALA A 56 19.60 0.99 10.13
CA ALA A 56 19.22 1.23 8.74
C ALA A 56 18.13 2.30 8.59
N PHE A 57 17.33 2.53 9.63
CA PHE A 57 16.25 3.51 9.66
C PHE A 57 16.64 4.81 10.38
N SER A 58 17.90 4.93 10.81
CA SER A 58 18.40 6.14 11.47
C SER A 58 18.45 7.30 10.47
N GLY A 59 17.87 8.43 10.84
CA GLY A 59 17.79 9.63 9.99
C GLY A 59 16.71 9.57 8.91
N VAL A 60 16.10 8.40 8.67
CA VAL A 60 14.93 8.29 7.78
C VAL A 60 13.69 8.65 8.58
N HIS A 61 13.01 9.73 8.21
CA HIS A 61 11.79 10.16 8.90
C HIS A 61 10.52 9.59 8.25
N GLN A 62 10.54 9.39 6.94
CA GLN A 62 9.36 8.96 6.18
C GLN A 62 9.72 7.89 5.15
N ILE A 63 8.90 6.84 5.09
CA ILE A 63 8.97 5.80 4.07
C ILE A 63 7.62 5.78 3.35
N LYS A 64 7.65 5.94 2.02
CA LYS A 64 6.46 6.05 1.19
C LYS A 64 6.52 5.01 0.07
N ALA A 65 5.51 4.14 0.00
CA ALA A 65 5.36 3.20 -1.12
C ALA A 65 4.88 3.91 -2.41
N GLU A 66 5.11 3.28 -3.56
CA GLU A 66 4.80 3.88 -4.85
C GLU A 66 3.28 4.00 -5.05
N ALA A 67 2.83 5.07 -5.70
CA ALA A 67 1.43 5.23 -6.04
C ALA A 67 1.06 4.35 -7.24
N GLY A 68 -0.21 3.93 -7.32
CA GLY A 68 -0.73 3.23 -8.48
C GLY A 68 -0.81 4.15 -9.69
N ALA A 69 -0.53 3.60 -10.89
CA ALA A 69 -0.62 4.36 -12.12
C ALA A 69 -2.09 4.69 -12.47
N PRO A 70 -2.35 5.80 -13.19
CA PRO A 70 -3.70 6.13 -13.64
C PRO A 70 -4.18 5.17 -14.73
N GLY A 71 -5.50 5.01 -14.85
CA GLY A 71 -6.10 4.31 -15.98
C GLY A 71 -5.89 5.05 -17.31
N ALA A 72 -5.93 4.31 -18.41
CA ALA A 72 -5.79 4.83 -19.77
C ALA A 72 -7.06 4.57 -20.61
N ARG A 73 -7.04 5.01 -21.87
CA ARG A 73 -8.11 4.72 -22.84
C ARG A 73 -8.11 3.23 -23.20
N ARG A 74 -9.09 2.77 -23.97
CA ARG A 74 -9.19 1.36 -24.42
C ARG A 74 -9.28 0.35 -23.27
N LYS A 75 -9.91 0.73 -22.16
CA LYS A 75 -10.08 -0.08 -20.94
C LYS A 75 -8.74 -0.54 -20.32
N MET A 76 -7.66 0.21 -20.55
CA MET A 76 -6.35 -0.09 -19.98
C MET A 76 -6.31 0.33 -18.52
N SER A 77 -6.28 -0.65 -17.61
CA SER A 77 -6.13 -0.38 -16.18
C SER A 77 -4.70 0.03 -15.84
N GLY A 78 -4.57 0.90 -14.85
CA GLY A 78 -3.28 1.34 -14.33
C GLY A 78 -2.53 0.22 -13.61
N VAL A 79 -1.20 0.27 -13.72
CA VAL A 79 -0.28 -0.66 -13.04
C VAL A 79 -0.30 -0.43 -11.53
N LYS A 80 -0.16 -1.51 -10.77
CA LYS A 80 -0.02 -1.47 -9.31
C LYS A 80 1.33 -0.87 -8.93
N GLY A 81 1.34 0.06 -7.98
CA GLY A 81 2.57 0.64 -7.44
C GLY A 81 3.40 -0.39 -6.69
N GLU A 82 4.72 -0.26 -6.77
CA GLU A 82 5.66 -1.11 -6.08
C GLU A 82 5.51 -1.03 -4.55
N SER A 83 5.53 -2.20 -3.91
CA SER A 83 5.42 -2.31 -2.45
C SER A 83 6.80 -2.28 -1.81
N ILE A 84 6.91 -1.64 -0.66
CA ILE A 84 8.16 -1.52 0.09
C ILE A 84 8.19 -2.55 1.20
N LEU A 85 9.25 -3.35 1.21
CA LEU A 85 9.56 -4.27 2.30
C LEU A 85 10.54 -3.60 3.28
N ILE A 86 10.15 -3.50 4.54
CA ILE A 86 10.96 -2.99 5.64
C ILE A 86 11.42 -4.19 6.46
N GLU A 87 12.70 -4.51 6.39
CA GLU A 87 13.29 -5.60 7.15
C GLU A 87 13.68 -5.14 8.56
N VAL A 88 13.19 -5.84 9.57
CA VAL A 88 13.48 -5.55 10.98
C VAL A 88 14.01 -6.78 11.70
N PRO A 89 14.78 -6.61 12.79
CA PRO A 89 15.18 -7.73 13.64
C PRO A 89 13.97 -8.52 14.16
N VAL A 90 14.16 -9.82 14.33
CA VAL A 90 13.19 -10.66 15.06
C VAL A 90 13.06 -10.15 16.49
N GLY A 91 11.83 -10.07 17.00
CA GLY A 91 11.52 -9.50 18.30
C GLY A 91 11.24 -7.99 18.29
N THR A 92 11.25 -7.33 17.13
CA THR A 92 10.84 -5.93 17.01
C THR A 92 9.35 -5.76 17.32
N VAL A 93 9.02 -4.87 18.26
CA VAL A 93 7.63 -4.52 18.60
C VAL A 93 7.23 -3.23 17.89
N VAL A 94 6.10 -3.26 17.18
CA VAL A 94 5.59 -2.11 16.41
C VAL A 94 4.47 -1.42 17.19
N TRP A 95 4.62 -0.12 17.43
CA TRP A 95 3.66 0.71 18.14
C TRP A 95 3.07 1.76 17.19
N LEU A 96 1.74 1.85 17.15
CA LEU A 96 1.05 2.92 16.42
C LEU A 96 0.99 4.18 17.30
N ILE A 97 1.71 5.22 16.91
CA ILE A 97 1.76 6.50 17.65
C ILE A 97 0.68 7.47 17.16
N GLY A 98 0.35 7.43 15.87
CA GLY A 98 -0.67 8.28 15.28
C GLY A 98 -1.10 7.77 13.91
N GLU A 99 -2.36 8.02 13.56
CA GLU A 99 -2.96 7.62 12.28
C GLU A 99 -3.76 8.78 11.67
N ASN A 100 -3.80 8.84 10.34
CA ASN A 100 -4.70 9.75 9.66
C ASN A 100 -6.13 9.16 9.60
N SER A 101 -7.12 10.01 9.34
CA SER A 101 -8.53 9.62 9.33
C SER A 101 -8.82 8.50 8.32
N ALA A 102 -8.18 8.51 7.15
CA ALA A 102 -8.38 7.52 6.10
C ALA A 102 -7.84 6.13 6.49
N SER A 103 -6.68 6.09 7.14
CA SER A 103 -6.08 4.86 7.67
C SER A 103 -6.90 4.28 8.81
N ARG A 104 -7.42 5.14 9.70
CA ARG A 104 -8.29 4.72 10.81
C ARG A 104 -9.50 3.92 10.35
N VAL A 105 -10.18 4.38 9.28
CA VAL A 105 -11.32 3.66 8.70
C VAL A 105 -10.91 2.28 8.17
N ARG A 106 -9.72 2.15 7.57
CA ARG A 106 -9.21 0.86 7.10
C ARG A 106 -8.81 -0.05 8.25
N THR A 107 -8.14 0.45 9.28
CA THR A 107 -7.79 -0.32 10.50
C THR A 107 -9.04 -0.81 11.21
N GLN A 108 -10.13 -0.04 11.22
CA GLN A 108 -11.41 -0.47 11.80
C GLN A 108 -12.17 -1.51 10.97
N ARG A 109 -11.84 -1.67 9.68
CA ARG A 109 -12.53 -2.58 8.76
C ARG A 109 -11.73 -3.86 8.48
N TYR A 110 -10.40 -3.76 8.52
CA TYR A 110 -9.44 -4.83 8.21
C TYR A 110 -8.33 -4.93 9.27
N GLY A 111 -8.56 -4.43 10.49
CA GLY A 111 -7.56 -4.46 11.54
C GLY A 111 -7.19 -5.88 11.90
N VAL A 112 -5.94 -6.09 12.33
CA VAL A 112 -5.44 -7.41 12.76
C VAL A 112 -6.39 -8.06 13.77
N ARG A 113 -6.95 -7.29 14.72
CA ARG A 113 -7.97 -7.79 15.66
C ARG A 113 -9.23 -8.33 14.97
N GLN A 114 -9.68 -7.65 13.91
CA GLN A 114 -10.87 -8.03 13.17
C GLN A 114 -10.58 -9.21 12.22
N LEU A 115 -9.41 -9.27 11.61
CA LEU A 115 -8.97 -10.41 10.79
C LEU A 115 -8.75 -11.66 11.65
N LEU A 116 -8.14 -11.51 12.84
CA LEU A 116 -8.03 -12.58 13.84
C LEU A 116 -9.40 -13.07 14.31
N SER A 117 -10.37 -12.16 14.51
CA SER A 117 -11.75 -12.55 14.84
C SER A 117 -12.48 -13.29 13.72
N LYS A 118 -12.06 -13.08 12.47
CA LYS A 118 -12.64 -13.72 11.27
C LYS A 118 -11.90 -15.00 10.85
N ALA A 119 -10.82 -15.37 11.54
CA ALA A 119 -9.98 -16.53 11.23
C ALA A 119 -9.42 -16.56 9.78
N GLU A 120 -9.28 -15.40 9.13
CA GLU A 120 -8.79 -15.29 7.74
C GLU A 120 -7.26 -15.43 7.63
N ILE A 121 -6.53 -15.30 8.74
CA ILE A 121 -5.08 -15.47 8.78
C ILE A 121 -4.78 -16.81 9.47
N PRO A 122 -4.22 -17.81 8.79
CA PRO A 122 -3.71 -18.99 9.46
C PRO A 122 -2.54 -18.58 10.36
N LEU A 123 -2.73 -18.75 11.66
CA LEU A 123 -1.63 -18.71 12.62
C LEU A 123 -0.85 -20.01 12.43
N GLU A 124 0.12 -20.03 11.51
CA GLU A 124 1.14 -21.08 11.56
C GLU A 124 1.90 -20.94 12.87
N LYS A 125 1.91 -22.03 13.65
CA LYS A 125 2.60 -22.16 14.93
C LYS A 125 4.10 -22.29 14.74
#